data_AF-A0A6B9FLE7-F1
#
_entry.id   AF-A0A6B9FLE7-F1
#
_cell.length_a   1.000
_cell.length_b   1.000
_cell.length_c   1.000
_cell.angle_alpha   90.00
_cell.angle_beta   90.00
_cell.angle_gamma   90.00
#
_symmetry.space_group_name_H-M   'P 1'
#
loop_
_entity.id
_entity.type
_entity.pdbx_description
1 polymer ?
#
loop_
_entity_poly.entity_id
_entity_poly.type
_entity_poly.pdbx_seq_one_letter_code
_entity_poly.pdbx_strand_id
1 'polypeptide(L)'
;MSFEEVSAIIGIGGRKKIKYSECNYSLGPAKPRAIFRNNALEEVGFSKYFEDDLVYMDIDFFKDNEIEVVKKLLYYNKVETYETVGFLVFFSLGIALTGFHDQDEGQKSVSVFKKGVWDEMRDEMTVYKSE
;
A
#
# COMPACT_ATOMS: atom_id res chain seq x y z
N MET A 1 -14.52 -0.24 -8.01
CA MET A 1 -13.91 -0.24 -9.35
C MET A 1 -13.74 -1.70 -9.78
N SER A 2 -14.19 -2.04 -10.99
CA SER A 2 -14.08 -3.39 -11.56
C SER A 2 -12.67 -3.62 -12.13
N PHE A 3 -12.37 -4.88 -12.49
CA PHE A 3 -11.11 -5.21 -13.14
C PHE A 3 -10.91 -4.47 -14.46
N GLU A 4 -11.96 -4.34 -15.28
CA GLU A 4 -11.92 -3.70 -16.59
C GLU A 4 -11.60 -2.21 -16.47
N GLU A 5 -12.23 -1.53 -15.50
CA GLU A 5 -11.99 -0.11 -15.22
C GLU A 5 -10.54 0.14 -14.79
N VAL A 6 -10.03 -0.65 -13.82
CA VAL A 6 -8.65 -0.49 -13.35
C VAL A 6 -7.66 -0.85 -14.47
N SER A 7 -7.92 -1.91 -15.24
CA SER A 7 -7.05 -2.34 -16.35
C SER A 7 -6.96 -1.29 -17.45
N ALA A 8 -8.03 -0.55 -17.72
CA ALA A 8 -8.02 0.57 -18.65
C ALA A 8 -7.17 1.76 -18.15
N ILE A 9 -7.10 1.98 -16.83
CA ILE A 9 -6.37 3.11 -16.23
C ILE A 9 -4.88 2.81 -16.11
N ILE A 10 -4.52 1.68 -15.48
CA ILE A 10 -3.12 1.39 -15.13
C ILE A 10 -2.48 0.34 -16.06
N GLY A 11 -3.21 -0.13 -17.08
CA GLY A 11 -2.71 -1.07 -18.07
C GLY A 11 -2.46 -2.48 -17.52
N ILE A 12 -3.26 -2.98 -16.57
CA ILE A 12 -3.03 -4.31 -15.96
C ILE A 12 -3.35 -5.43 -16.97
N GLY A 13 -2.32 -6.12 -17.47
CA GLY A 13 -2.45 -7.30 -18.36
C GLY A 13 -1.76 -8.56 -17.82
N GLY A 14 -1.38 -8.57 -16.54
CA GLY A 14 -0.36 -9.46 -16.01
C GLY A 14 -0.83 -10.78 -15.39
N ARG A 15 0.12 -11.48 -14.74
CA ARG A 15 -0.07 -12.82 -14.18
C ARG A 15 -1.21 -12.83 -13.15
N LYS A 16 -2.24 -13.64 -13.40
CA LYS A 16 -3.34 -13.89 -12.47
C LYS A 16 -2.94 -14.98 -11.47
N LYS A 17 -2.91 -14.65 -10.18
CA LYS A 17 -2.88 -15.66 -9.09
C LYS A 17 -4.22 -15.64 -8.37
N ILE A 18 -4.84 -16.81 -8.23
CA ILE A 18 -6.13 -16.98 -7.54
C ILE A 18 -5.86 -17.67 -6.20
N LYS A 19 -6.36 -17.10 -5.10
CA LYS A 19 -6.28 -17.70 -3.76
C LYS A 19 -7.56 -17.39 -2.97
N TYR A 20 -8.28 -18.41 -2.48
CA TYR A 20 -9.43 -18.29 -1.56
C TYR A 20 -10.42 -17.13 -1.85
N SER A 21 -10.75 -16.87 -3.13
CA SER A 21 -11.60 -15.78 -3.68
C SER A 21 -10.91 -14.46 -4.12
N GLU A 22 -9.63 -14.32 -3.87
CA GLU A 22 -8.83 -13.16 -4.30
C GLU A 22 -8.17 -13.42 -5.66
N CYS A 23 -8.17 -12.40 -6.50
CA CYS A 23 -7.43 -12.37 -7.75
C CYS A 23 -6.36 -11.27 -7.67
N ASN A 24 -5.10 -11.69 -7.82
CA ASN A 24 -3.94 -10.81 -7.84
C ASN A 24 -3.45 -10.63 -9.26
N TYR A 25 -3.25 -9.38 -9.67
CA TYR A 25 -2.76 -9.02 -11.00
C TYR A 25 -1.51 -8.14 -10.88
N SER A 26 -0.43 -8.52 -11.55
CA SER A 26 0.78 -7.69 -11.68
C SER A 26 1.52 -7.96 -12.99
N LEU A 27 2.10 -6.91 -13.57
CA LEU A 27 2.89 -6.98 -14.80
C LEU A 27 4.40 -7.09 -14.57
N GLY A 28 4.84 -7.05 -13.32
CA GLY A 28 6.26 -7.03 -12.95
C GLY A 28 6.47 -6.17 -11.71
N PRO A 29 7.70 -6.12 -11.17
CA PRO A 29 8.01 -5.33 -9.98
C PRO A 29 7.88 -3.82 -10.21
N ALA A 30 8.11 -3.36 -11.45
CA ALA A 30 8.05 -1.95 -11.83
C ALA A 30 6.64 -1.41 -12.10
N LYS A 31 5.61 -2.27 -11.98
CA LYS A 31 4.21 -1.88 -12.21
C LYS A 31 3.38 -2.13 -10.95
N PRO A 32 2.27 -1.40 -10.78
CA PRO A 32 1.42 -1.62 -9.63
C PRO A 32 0.84 -3.04 -9.66
N ARG A 33 0.70 -3.62 -8.48
CA ARG A 33 -0.09 -4.83 -8.26
C ARG A 33 -1.49 -4.42 -7.86
N ALA A 34 -2.51 -5.03 -8.44
CA ALA A 34 -3.89 -4.84 -8.02
C ALA A 34 -4.46 -6.15 -7.42
N ILE A 35 -5.15 -6.03 -6.29
CA ILE A 35 -5.83 -7.12 -5.59
C ILE A 35 -7.33 -6.89 -5.70
N PHE A 36 -8.04 -7.90 -6.19
CA PHE A 36 -9.49 -7.90 -6.30
C PHE A 36 -10.08 -9.03 -5.48
N ARG A 37 -11.21 -8.76 -4.82
CA ARG A 37 -12.05 -9.76 -4.16
C ARG A 37 -13.48 -9.57 -4.65
N ASN A 38 -14.15 -10.64 -5.03
CA ASN A 38 -15.52 -10.59 -5.56
C ASN A 38 -15.73 -9.54 -6.68
N ASN A 39 -14.76 -9.42 -7.59
CA ASN A 39 -14.73 -8.44 -8.70
C ASN A 39 -14.68 -6.96 -8.28
N ALA A 40 -14.31 -6.66 -7.04
CA ALA A 40 -14.07 -5.31 -6.57
C ALA A 40 -12.59 -5.11 -6.23
N LEU A 41 -12.00 -4.00 -6.68
CA LEU A 41 -10.66 -3.60 -6.25
C LEU A 41 -10.65 -3.36 -4.73
N GLU A 42 -9.74 -4.03 -4.04
CA GLU A 42 -9.52 -3.88 -2.61
C GLU A 42 -8.19 -3.19 -2.30
N GLU A 43 -7.15 -3.43 -3.10
CA GLU A 43 -5.81 -2.92 -2.81
C GLU A 43 -4.99 -2.72 -4.08
N VAL A 44 -4.16 -1.67 -4.09
CA VAL A 44 -3.12 -1.42 -5.09
C VAL A 44 -1.77 -1.29 -4.38
N GLY A 45 -0.84 -2.18 -4.69
CA GLY A 45 0.51 -2.20 -4.13
C GLY A 45 1.57 -1.73 -5.12
N PHE A 46 2.56 -1.02 -4.61
CA PHE A 46 3.70 -0.46 -5.34
C PHE A 46 4.98 -0.91 -4.65
N SER A 47 5.92 -1.46 -5.42
CA SER A 47 7.24 -1.82 -4.90
C SER A 47 8.23 -0.68 -5.11
N LYS A 48 9.39 -0.73 -4.45
CA LYS A 48 10.51 0.20 -4.69
C LYS A 48 10.99 0.29 -6.14
N TYR A 49 10.66 -0.69 -6.97
CA TYR A 49 11.02 -0.70 -8.39
C TYR A 49 10.01 0.04 -9.27
N PHE A 50 8.93 0.58 -8.69
CA PHE A 50 7.95 1.37 -9.42
C PHE A 50 8.63 2.55 -10.09
N GLU A 51 8.50 2.64 -11.42
CA GLU A 51 9.27 3.57 -12.25
C GLU A 51 8.63 4.94 -12.39
N ASP A 52 7.33 5.04 -12.10
CA ASP A 52 6.56 6.27 -12.18
C ASP A 52 6.44 6.94 -10.80
N ASP A 53 5.93 8.17 -10.78
CA ASP A 53 5.78 8.95 -9.56
C ASP A 53 4.58 8.43 -8.74
N LEU A 54 4.81 8.05 -7.49
CA LEU A 54 3.75 7.73 -6.54
C LEU A 54 3.58 8.92 -5.59
N VAL A 55 2.62 9.78 -5.92
CA VAL A 55 2.41 11.05 -5.19
C VAL A 55 1.10 11.03 -4.43
N TYR A 56 1.15 11.42 -3.16
CA TYR A 56 -0.03 11.71 -2.34
C TYR A 56 0.17 13.05 -1.64
N MET A 57 -0.73 14.01 -1.90
CA MET A 57 -0.58 15.39 -1.42
C MET A 57 0.76 15.98 -1.91
N ASP A 58 1.67 16.30 -0.99
CA ASP A 58 3.02 16.81 -1.24
C ASP A 58 4.12 15.76 -0.94
N ILE A 59 3.75 14.47 -0.91
CA ILE A 59 4.65 13.35 -0.65
C ILE A 59 4.90 12.58 -1.95
N ASP A 60 6.14 12.47 -2.38
CA ASP A 60 6.56 11.46 -3.36
C ASP A 60 7.16 10.27 -2.60
N PHE A 61 6.43 9.16 -2.55
CA PHE A 61 6.79 8.01 -1.71
C PHE A 61 8.16 7.42 -2.04
N PHE A 62 8.60 7.43 -3.29
CA PHE A 62 9.85 6.77 -3.66
C PHE A 62 11.00 7.75 -3.91
N LYS A 63 10.73 9.05 -3.99
CA LYS A 63 11.77 10.09 -4.15
C LYS A 63 12.06 10.90 -2.90
N ASP A 64 11.09 11.07 -2.00
CA ASP A 64 11.30 11.80 -0.75
C ASP A 64 12.12 10.96 0.25
N ASN A 65 12.72 11.64 1.22
CA ASN A 65 13.39 10.98 2.33
C ASN A 65 12.39 10.16 3.16
N GLU A 66 12.75 8.93 3.51
CA GLU A 66 11.84 7.95 4.14
C GLU A 66 11.28 8.43 5.48
N ILE A 67 12.12 9.06 6.31
CA ILE A 67 11.71 9.62 7.59
C ILE A 67 10.71 10.75 7.37
N GLU A 68 10.91 11.58 6.35
CA GLU A 68 10.00 12.67 6.02
C GLU A 68 8.67 12.16 5.45
N VAL A 69 8.68 11.08 4.65
CA VAL A 69 7.46 10.38 4.20
C VAL A 69 6.63 9.93 5.42
N VAL A 70 7.26 9.22 6.36
CA VAL A 70 6.58 8.72 7.56
C VAL A 70 6.03 9.87 8.41
N LYS A 71 6.81 10.92 8.66
CA LYS A 71 6.38 12.10 9.43
C LYS A 71 5.18 12.80 8.80
N LYS A 72 5.20 13.03 7.48
CA LYS A 72 4.08 13.67 6.78
C LYS A 72 2.82 12.82 6.84
N LEU A 73 2.94 11.49 6.71
CA LEU A 73 1.79 10.60 6.86
C LEU A 73 1.22 10.58 8.28
N LEU A 74 2.06 10.58 9.30
CA LEU A 74 1.62 10.72 10.69
C LEU A 74 0.87 12.05 10.90
N TYR A 75 1.39 13.14 10.34
CA TYR A 75 0.73 14.45 10.37
C TYR A 75 -0.64 14.43 9.68
N TYR A 76 -0.77 13.78 8.51
CA TYR A 76 -2.02 13.70 7.77
C TYR A 76 -3.04 12.71 8.35
N ASN A 77 -2.60 11.60 8.96
CA ASN A 77 -3.48 10.55 9.46
C ASN A 77 -4.37 11.04 10.62
N LYS A 78 -3.91 12.00 11.44
CA LYS A 78 -4.67 12.63 12.55
C LYS A 78 -5.28 11.67 13.58
N VAL A 79 -5.03 10.36 13.45
CA VAL A 79 -5.48 9.28 14.32
C VAL A 79 -4.28 8.34 14.56
N GLU A 80 -4.46 7.35 15.44
CA GLU A 80 -3.44 6.34 15.70
C GLU A 80 -3.01 5.62 14.42
N THR A 81 -1.69 5.49 14.26
CA THR A 81 -1.06 4.61 13.28
C THR A 81 -0.74 3.29 13.96
N TYR A 82 -0.94 2.19 13.25
CA TYR A 82 -0.71 0.85 13.77
C TYR A 82 0.49 0.22 13.08
N GLU A 83 1.16 -0.68 13.76
CA GLU A 83 2.25 -1.48 13.23
C GLU A 83 1.93 -2.97 13.33
N THR A 84 2.19 -3.71 12.25
CA THR A 84 2.14 -5.18 12.25
C THR A 84 3.08 -5.74 11.19
N VAL A 85 3.80 -6.81 11.50
CA VAL A 85 4.69 -7.53 10.57
C VAL A 85 5.60 -6.61 9.72
N GLY A 86 6.10 -5.52 10.31
CA GLY A 86 6.97 -4.54 9.63
C GLY A 86 6.23 -3.55 8.72
N PHE A 87 4.89 -3.47 8.79
CA PHE A 87 4.08 -2.47 8.09
C PHE A 87 3.54 -1.44 9.08
N LEU A 88 3.64 -0.17 8.71
CA LEU A 88 2.83 0.90 9.29
C LEU A 88 1.52 1.02 8.52
N VAL A 89 0.39 1.00 9.23
CA VAL A 89 -0.97 1.02 8.70
C VAL A 89 -1.67 2.30 9.12
N PHE A 90 -1.96 3.16 8.15
CA PHE A 90 -2.65 4.45 8.29
C PHE A 90 -4.12 4.30 7.87
N PHE A 91 -4.95 3.71 8.74
CA PHE A 91 -6.35 3.37 8.42
C PHE A 91 -7.19 4.54 7.90
N SER A 92 -6.97 5.77 8.40
CA SER A 92 -7.76 6.93 7.94
C SER A 92 -7.39 7.37 6.52
N LEU A 93 -6.14 7.11 6.10
CA LEU A 93 -5.62 7.42 4.78
C LEU A 93 -5.84 6.27 3.78
N GLY A 94 -6.06 5.06 4.27
CA GLY A 94 -6.10 3.86 3.45
C GLY A 94 -4.73 3.51 2.87
N ILE A 95 -3.66 3.73 3.64
CA ILE A 95 -2.27 3.55 3.20
C ILE A 95 -1.55 2.63 4.18
N ALA A 96 -0.82 1.64 3.68
CA ALA A 96 0.13 0.85 4.44
C ALA A 96 1.51 0.94 3.76
N LEU A 97 2.57 0.96 4.56
CA LEU A 97 3.95 1.02 4.04
C LEU A 97 4.91 0.25 4.93
N THR A 98 5.98 -0.27 4.34
CA THR A 98 7.02 -1.06 5.03
C THR A 98 8.37 -0.70 4.43
N GLY A 99 9.46 -0.87 5.18
CA GLY A 99 10.82 -0.54 4.74
C GLY A 99 11.19 0.95 4.84
N PHE A 100 10.28 1.80 5.35
CA PHE A 100 10.50 3.25 5.47
C PHE A 100 10.88 3.68 6.89
N HIS A 101 10.29 3.07 7.92
CA HIS A 101 10.50 3.45 9.32
C HIS A 101 11.64 2.68 9.99
N ASP A 102 12.07 1.59 9.36
CA ASP A 102 13.16 0.70 9.79
C ASP A 102 14.36 0.69 8.82
N GLN A 103 14.30 1.50 7.75
CA GLN A 103 15.32 1.61 6.69
C GLN A 103 15.64 0.28 5.98
N ASP A 104 14.71 -0.68 5.96
CA ASP A 104 14.85 -1.90 5.18
C ASP A 104 14.47 -1.66 3.71
N GLU A 105 15.45 -1.19 2.93
CA GLU A 105 15.29 -1.01 1.48
C GLU A 105 14.82 -2.29 0.77
N GLY A 106 15.10 -3.49 1.29
CA GLY A 106 14.66 -4.75 0.69
C GLY A 106 13.15 -4.92 0.72
N GLN A 107 12.49 -4.35 1.72
CA GLN A 107 11.06 -4.46 1.96
C GLN A 107 10.25 -3.26 1.45
N LYS A 108 10.92 -2.17 1.07
CA LYS A 108 10.26 -0.91 0.70
C LYS A 108 9.09 -1.09 -0.29
N SER A 109 7.88 -0.86 0.22
CA SER A 109 6.65 -0.94 -0.55
C SER A 109 5.54 -0.09 0.07
N VAL A 110 4.61 0.32 -0.78
CA VAL A 110 3.43 1.12 -0.42
C VAL A 110 2.20 0.40 -0.93
N SER A 111 1.17 0.33 -0.10
CA SER A 111 -0.12 -0.25 -0.42
C SER A 111 -1.22 0.76 -0.16
N VAL A 112 -2.09 0.96 -1.13
CA VAL A 112 -3.31 1.76 -1.01
C VAL A 112 -4.49 0.81 -0.99
N PHE A 113 -5.29 0.87 0.07
CA PHE A 113 -6.33 -0.13 0.34
C PHE A 113 -7.69 0.48 0.66
N LYS A 114 -8.73 -0.29 0.37
CA LYS A 114 -10.11 0.01 0.71
C LYS A 114 -10.34 -0.20 2.21
N LYS A 115 -11.16 0.66 2.83
CA LYS A 115 -11.64 0.47 4.21
C LYS A 115 -12.16 -0.95 4.43
N GLY A 116 -11.75 -1.58 5.53
CA GLY A 116 -12.10 -2.96 5.86
C GLY A 116 -11.02 -3.99 5.54
N VAL A 117 -10.10 -3.70 4.60
CA VAL A 117 -9.09 -4.69 4.14
C VAL A 117 -8.14 -5.12 5.27
N TRP A 118 -7.75 -4.19 6.13
CA TRP A 118 -6.82 -4.44 7.25
C TRP A 118 -7.52 -4.63 8.59
N ASP A 119 -8.86 -4.53 8.64
CA ASP A 119 -9.61 -4.50 9.90
C ASP A 119 -9.56 -5.86 10.63
N GLU A 120 -9.49 -6.97 9.90
CA GLU A 120 -9.41 -8.33 10.48
C GLU A 120 -8.11 -8.58 11.26
N MET A 121 -7.04 -7.89 10.90
CA MET A 121 -5.74 -8.00 11.57
C MET A 121 -5.57 -6.99 12.72
N ARG A 122 -6.55 -6.10 12.91
CA ARG A 122 -6.43 -4.94 13.80
C ARG A 122 -6.11 -5.32 15.24
N ASP A 123 -6.71 -6.40 15.74
CA ASP A 123 -6.51 -6.88 17.12
C ASP A 123 -5.09 -7.43 17.36
N GLU A 124 -4.36 -7.75 16.30
CA GLU A 124 -2.97 -8.24 16.34
C GLU A 124 -1.95 -7.11 16.16
N MET A 125 -2.39 -5.89 15.83
CA MET A 125 -1.52 -4.75 15.61
C MET A 125 -1.21 -4.00 16.91
N THR A 126 -0.04 -3.37 16.97
CA THR A 126 0.33 -2.47 18.06
C THR A 126 0.23 -1.02 17.61
N VAL A 127 -0.04 -0.09 18.53
CA VAL A 127 0.02 1.34 18.20
C VAL A 127 1.48 1.71 17.94
N TYR A 128 1.76 2.27 16.77
CA TYR A 128 3.07 2.77 16.42
C TYR A 128 3.39 4.02 17.23
N LYS A 129 4.57 4.04 17.84
CA LYS A 129 5.09 5.20 18.58
C LYS A 129 6.35 5.66 17.87
N SER A 130 6.32 6.84 17.27
CA SER A 130 7.53 7.47 16.74
C SER A 130 8.43 7.82 17.92
N GLU A 131 9.68 7.36 17.89
CA GLU A 131 10.73 7.78 18.84
C GLU A 131 11.13 9.25 18.65
#